data_AF-A0A957UIN3-F1
#
_entry.id   AF-A0A957UIN3-F1
#
_cell.length_a   1.000
_cell.length_b   1.000
_cell.length_c   1.000
_cell.angle_alpha   90.00
_cell.angle_beta   90.00
_cell.angle_gamma   90.00
#
_symmetry.space_group_name_H-M   'P 1'
#
loop_
_entity.id
_entity.type
_entity.pdbx_description
1 polymer ?
#
loop_
_entity_poly.entity_id
_entity_poly.type
_entity_poly.pdbx_seq_one_letter_code
_entity_poly.pdbx_strand_id
1 'polypeptide(L)'
;ESAEVGIWNHTFFFFGFPGETLQDAQETVNFLYKHKEHIHSAALGTFLMERYSPAHRAPQTFGVKRIIEKPDKDLAIYFDYEVEAGMDDKMADLVAERFLDTLPDKRYPQYYVSDVYRFLYASYLSERKLPKPPWLVPETVTV
;
A
#
# COMPACT_ATOMS: atom_id res chain seq x y z
N GLU A 1 5.55 -21.80 -5.23
CA GLU A 1 5.17 -20.48 -4.64
C GLU A 1 5.44 -20.45 -3.13
N SER A 2 5.85 -19.31 -2.55
CA SER A 2 6.19 -19.19 -1.11
C SER A 2 5.08 -19.65 -0.16
N ALA A 3 3.81 -19.43 -0.55
CA ALA A 3 2.63 -19.83 0.22
C ALA A 3 2.52 -21.36 0.42
N GLU A 4 2.93 -22.14 -0.58
CA GLU A 4 2.87 -23.62 -0.60
C GLU A 4 3.83 -24.23 0.43
N VAL A 5 4.92 -23.52 0.75
CA VAL A 5 5.90 -23.93 1.76
C VAL A 5 5.67 -23.28 3.12
N GLY A 6 4.49 -22.67 3.33
CA GLY A 6 4.10 -22.17 4.64
C GLY A 6 4.31 -20.67 4.86
N ILE A 7 4.88 -19.93 3.91
CA ILE A 7 5.22 -18.51 4.09
C ILE A 7 3.98 -17.63 3.95
N TRP A 8 3.82 -16.66 4.85
CA TRP A 8 2.77 -15.64 4.79
C TRP A 8 3.24 -14.44 3.96
N ASN A 9 2.64 -14.26 2.79
CA ASN A 9 2.94 -13.12 1.92
C ASN A 9 2.18 -11.86 2.37
N HIS A 10 2.94 -10.82 2.75
CA HIS A 10 2.47 -9.48 3.04
C HIS A 10 3.04 -8.50 2.02
N THR A 11 2.17 -7.68 1.42
CA THR A 11 2.57 -6.72 0.38
C THR A 11 2.38 -5.28 0.85
N PHE A 12 3.44 -4.46 0.76
CA PHE A 12 3.33 -3.02 0.93
C PHE A 12 3.35 -2.34 -0.44
N PHE A 13 2.44 -1.40 -0.67
CA PHE A 13 2.40 -0.58 -1.87
C PHE A 13 1.90 0.83 -1.52
N PHE A 14 2.03 1.77 -2.43
CA PHE A 14 1.51 3.11 -2.24
C PHE A 14 1.14 3.74 -3.58
N PHE A 15 0.39 4.82 -3.55
CA PHE A 15 0.01 5.61 -4.72
C PHE A 15 0.58 7.03 -4.63
N GLY A 16 0.71 7.70 -5.77
CA GLY A 16 1.11 9.10 -5.86
C GLY A 16 2.61 9.32 -5.88
N PHE A 17 3.42 8.36 -6.33
CA PHE A 17 4.82 8.70 -6.59
C PHE A 17 4.87 9.82 -7.64
N PRO A 18 5.79 10.81 -7.54
CA PRO A 18 5.91 11.85 -8.55
C PRO A 18 6.01 11.29 -9.98
N GLY A 19 5.09 11.73 -10.84
CA GLY A 19 4.94 11.24 -12.22
C GLY A 19 3.98 10.06 -12.41
N GLU A 20 3.52 9.40 -11.34
CA GLU A 20 2.57 8.29 -11.41
C GLU A 20 1.21 8.76 -11.96
N THR A 21 0.70 8.07 -12.96
CA THR A 21 -0.60 8.36 -13.58
C THR A 21 -1.71 7.46 -13.01
N LEU A 22 -2.97 7.82 -13.29
CA LEU A 22 -4.11 6.95 -12.95
C LEU A 22 -4.03 5.58 -13.64
N GLN A 23 -3.40 5.51 -14.83
CA GLN A 23 -3.18 4.25 -15.53
C GLN A 23 -2.22 3.35 -14.75
N ASP A 24 -1.11 3.91 -14.26
CA ASP A 24 -0.11 3.18 -13.45
C ASP A 24 -0.71 2.69 -12.12
N ALA A 25 -1.51 3.55 -11.46
CA ALA A 25 -2.24 3.16 -10.26
C ALA A 25 -3.22 2.00 -10.54
N GLN A 26 -3.92 2.03 -11.69
CA GLN A 26 -4.79 0.93 -12.10
C GLN A 26 -3.99 -0.34 -12.42
N GLU A 27 -2.78 -0.23 -12.98
CA GLU A 27 -1.88 -1.38 -13.17
C GLU A 27 -1.46 -2.01 -11.85
N THR A 28 -1.18 -1.19 -10.83
CA THR A 28 -0.93 -1.65 -9.45
C THR A 28 -2.14 -2.42 -8.90
N VAL A 29 -3.35 -1.89 -9.05
CA VAL A 29 -4.59 -2.59 -8.63
C VAL A 29 -4.76 -3.90 -9.41
N ASN A 30 -4.58 -3.88 -10.73
CA ASN A 30 -4.68 -5.07 -11.57
C ASN A 30 -3.68 -6.16 -11.16
N PHE A 31 -2.46 -5.77 -10.79
CA PHE A 31 -1.44 -6.68 -10.26
C PHE A 31 -1.93 -7.37 -8.99
N LEU A 32 -2.45 -6.60 -8.02
CA LEU A 32 -2.97 -7.15 -6.77
C LEU A 32 -4.10 -8.16 -7.00
N TYR A 33 -5.08 -7.82 -7.85
CA TYR A 33 -6.19 -8.72 -8.16
C TYR A 33 -5.79 -9.94 -8.97
N LYS A 34 -4.84 -9.80 -9.90
CA LYS A 34 -4.27 -10.92 -10.66
C LYS A 34 -3.61 -11.95 -9.75
N HIS A 35 -2.98 -11.49 -8.67
CA HIS A 35 -2.23 -12.33 -7.72
C HIS A 35 -2.95 -12.56 -6.38
N LYS A 36 -4.25 -12.27 -6.30
CA LYS A 36 -5.04 -12.28 -5.06
C LYS A 36 -4.97 -13.57 -4.24
N GLU A 37 -4.83 -14.72 -4.89
CA GLU A 37 -4.75 -16.03 -4.23
C GLU A 37 -3.44 -16.22 -3.44
N HIS A 38 -2.43 -15.39 -3.72
CA HIS A 38 -1.10 -15.49 -3.11
C HIS A 38 -0.80 -14.37 -2.11
N ILE A 39 -1.70 -13.39 -1.95
CA ILE A 39 -1.53 -12.25 -1.05
C ILE A 39 -2.45 -12.46 0.16
N HIS A 40 -1.87 -12.56 1.36
CA HIS A 40 -2.62 -12.86 2.57
C HIS A 40 -2.89 -11.61 3.42
N SER A 41 -2.15 -10.54 3.16
CA SER A 41 -2.34 -9.23 3.79
C SER A 41 -1.59 -8.15 3.04
N ALA A 42 -1.95 -6.89 3.26
CA ALA A 42 -1.24 -5.75 2.71
C ALA A 42 -1.22 -4.55 3.66
N ALA A 43 -0.31 -3.61 3.42
CA ALA A 43 -0.48 -2.22 3.82
C ALA A 43 -0.40 -1.33 2.59
N LEU A 44 -1.10 -0.19 2.64
CA LEU A 44 -0.94 0.85 1.64
C LEU A 44 -0.89 2.24 2.27
N GLY A 45 -0.45 3.19 1.46
CA GLY A 45 -0.49 4.60 1.78
C GLY A 45 -0.33 5.42 0.51
N THR A 46 -0.08 6.70 0.69
CA THR A 46 0.33 7.60 -0.38
C THR A 46 1.79 7.99 -0.21
N PHE A 47 2.42 8.43 -1.30
CA PHE A 47 3.81 8.86 -1.26
C PHE A 47 3.95 10.11 -0.36
N LEU A 48 4.85 10.02 0.60
CA LEU A 48 5.21 11.13 1.47
C LEU A 48 6.57 11.68 1.05
N MET A 49 6.65 12.99 0.80
CA MET A 49 7.91 13.67 0.54
C MET A 49 8.70 13.80 1.84
N GLU A 50 9.53 12.81 2.14
CA GLU A 50 10.32 12.80 3.37
C GLU A 50 11.56 13.68 3.27
N ARG A 51 11.88 14.36 4.38
CA ARG A 51 13.12 15.12 4.53
C ARG A 51 14.32 14.24 4.22
N TYR A 52 15.19 14.72 3.35
CA TYR A 52 16.41 14.04 2.91
C TYR A 52 16.22 12.76 2.10
N SER A 53 14.99 12.40 1.73
CA SER A 53 14.77 11.37 0.70
C SER A 53 15.46 11.76 -0.62
N PRO A 54 15.75 10.80 -1.51
CA PRO A 54 16.28 11.11 -2.83
C PRO A 54 15.40 12.10 -3.61
N ALA A 55 14.07 11.93 -3.55
CA ALA A 55 13.11 12.84 -4.17
C ALA A 55 13.12 14.25 -3.55
N HIS A 56 13.44 14.37 -2.26
CA HIS A 56 13.62 15.68 -1.62
C HIS A 56 14.96 16.34 -1.99
N ARG A 57 16.04 15.56 -2.13
CA ARG A 57 17.39 16.08 -2.41
C ARG A 57 17.61 16.40 -3.89
N ALA A 58 16.92 15.71 -4.80
CA ALA A 58 17.03 15.89 -6.25
C ALA A 58 15.63 15.89 -6.91
N PRO A 59 14.74 16.84 -6.57
CA PRO A 59 13.33 16.79 -6.95
C PRO A 59 13.07 16.70 -8.46
N GLN A 60 13.84 17.45 -9.26
CA GLN A 60 13.66 17.47 -10.71
C GLN A 60 13.93 16.10 -11.35
N THR A 61 14.82 15.28 -10.76
CA THR A 61 15.11 13.93 -11.26
C THR A 61 13.91 13.00 -11.14
N PHE A 62 12.98 13.30 -10.23
CA PHE A 62 11.81 12.50 -9.96
C PHE A 62 10.52 13.17 -10.45
N GLY A 63 10.58 14.24 -11.25
CA GLY A 63 9.37 14.92 -11.74
C GLY A 63 8.63 15.73 -10.68
N VAL A 64 9.32 16.12 -9.60
CA VAL A 64 8.80 17.06 -8.59
C VAL A 64 9.08 18.47 -9.06
N LYS A 65 8.02 19.23 -9.31
CA LYS A 65 8.07 20.63 -9.74
C LYS A 65 8.55 21.55 -8.63
N ARG A 66 8.03 21.35 -7.41
CA ARG A 66 8.33 22.23 -6.26
C ARG A 66 8.12 21.51 -4.93
N ILE A 67 9.03 21.71 -3.99
CA ILE A 67 8.84 21.34 -2.58
C ILE A 67 8.38 22.60 -1.82
N ILE A 68 7.36 22.46 -0.97
CA ILE A 68 6.77 23.56 -0.23
C ILE A 68 7.34 23.56 1.19
N GLU A 69 8.37 24.39 1.40
CA GLU A 69 8.96 24.59 2.72
C GLU A 69 8.14 25.60 3.54
N LYS A 70 7.99 25.30 4.84
CA LYS A 70 7.31 26.14 5.83
C LYS A 70 8.32 26.53 6.91
N PRO A 71 8.86 27.76 6.92
CA PRO A 71 9.92 28.17 7.85
C PRO A 71 9.56 28.04 9.33
N ASP A 72 8.27 28.12 9.65
CA ASP A 72 7.70 27.89 10.98
C ASP A 72 7.66 26.41 11.40
N LYS A 73 7.99 25.49 10.48
CA LYS A 73 8.05 24.04 10.68
C LYS A 73 9.45 23.49 10.45
N ASP A 74 10.44 24.05 11.15
CA ASP A 74 11.86 23.68 11.04
C ASP A 74 12.16 22.21 11.37
N LEU A 75 11.31 21.53 12.15
CA LEU A 75 11.41 20.10 12.46
C LEU A 75 10.53 19.18 11.57
N ALA A 76 9.90 19.70 10.51
CA ALA A 76 9.03 18.90 9.63
C ALA A 76 9.79 17.75 8.95
N ILE A 77 9.32 16.52 9.16
CA ILE A 77 9.86 15.33 8.49
C ILE A 77 9.22 15.05 7.12
N TYR A 78 8.06 15.66 6.85
CA TYR A 78 7.35 15.58 5.57
C TYR A 78 7.06 16.98 5.03
N PHE A 79 7.04 17.11 3.71
CA PHE A 79 6.76 18.36 3.01
C PHE A 79 5.60 18.22 2.04
N ASP A 80 4.83 19.29 1.87
CA ASP A 80 3.91 19.37 0.74
C ASP A 80 4.75 19.59 -0.54
N TYR A 81 4.24 19.15 -1.69
CA TYR A 81 4.97 19.25 -2.96
C TYR A 81 4.01 19.38 -4.14
N GLU A 82 4.55 19.84 -5.27
CA GLU A 82 3.87 19.87 -6.57
C GLU A 82 4.65 18.98 -7.55
N VAL A 83 3.93 18.26 -8.38
CA VAL A 83 4.48 17.42 -9.46
C VAL A 83 4.43 18.13 -10.80
N GLU A 84 5.30 17.75 -11.73
CA GLU A 84 5.27 18.25 -13.11
C GLU A 84 4.11 17.65 -13.91
N ALA A 85 3.82 16.36 -13.67
CA ALA A 85 2.78 15.59 -14.31
C ALA A 85 2.37 14.40 -13.41
N GLY A 86 1.28 13.72 -13.77
CA GLY A 86 0.73 12.62 -13.00
C GLY A 86 -0.31 13.09 -11.97
N MET A 87 -0.59 12.21 -11.01
CA MET A 87 -1.47 12.49 -9.89
C MET A 87 -0.77 13.41 -8.88
N ASP A 88 -1.51 14.39 -8.38
CA ASP A 88 -1.10 15.14 -7.19
C ASP A 88 -1.44 14.36 -5.90
N ASP A 89 -1.03 14.90 -4.77
CA ASP A 89 -1.28 14.34 -3.44
C ASP A 89 -2.77 14.04 -3.19
N LYS A 90 -3.65 14.98 -3.54
CA LYS A 90 -5.10 14.83 -3.38
C LYS A 90 -5.68 13.73 -4.24
N MET A 91 -5.24 13.62 -5.50
CA MET A 91 -5.71 12.55 -6.38
C MET A 91 -5.19 11.19 -5.90
N ALA A 92 -3.94 11.11 -5.43
CA ALA A 92 -3.40 9.88 -4.87
C ALA A 92 -4.17 9.43 -3.62
N ASP A 93 -4.49 10.37 -2.71
CA ASP A 93 -5.30 10.08 -1.52
C ASP A 93 -6.69 9.59 -1.91
N LEU A 94 -7.33 10.23 -2.89
CA LEU A 94 -8.63 9.79 -3.40
C LEU A 94 -8.56 8.39 -4.01
N VAL A 95 -7.51 8.07 -4.77
CA VAL A 95 -7.30 6.72 -5.33
C VAL A 95 -7.11 5.69 -4.21
N ALA A 96 -6.31 6.01 -3.19
CA ALA A 96 -6.10 5.15 -2.04
C ALA A 96 -7.42 4.88 -1.30
N GLU A 97 -8.21 5.93 -1.03
CA GLU A 97 -9.53 5.82 -0.41
C GLU A 97 -10.49 4.96 -1.24
N ARG A 98 -10.57 5.22 -2.55
CA ARG A 98 -11.42 4.44 -3.46
C ARG A 98 -11.00 2.99 -3.56
N PHE A 99 -9.70 2.71 -3.51
CA PHE A 99 -9.24 1.33 -3.47
C PHE A 99 -9.68 0.65 -2.16
N LEU A 100 -9.58 1.32 -1.01
CA LEU A 100 -10.05 0.80 0.28
C LEU A 100 -11.55 0.47 0.25
N ASP A 101 -12.37 1.31 -0.39
CA ASP A 101 -13.81 1.07 -0.58
C ASP A 101 -14.10 -0.22 -1.38
N THR A 102 -13.15 -0.69 -2.21
CA THR A 102 -13.33 -1.93 -2.99
C THR A 102 -12.96 -3.20 -2.25
N LEU A 103 -12.35 -3.10 -1.06
CA LEU A 103 -11.87 -4.27 -0.34
C LEU A 103 -13.05 -5.13 0.15
N PRO A 104 -12.91 -6.47 0.08
CA PRO A 104 -13.96 -7.35 0.59
C PRO A 104 -14.07 -7.24 2.11
N ASP A 105 -15.30 -7.37 2.62
CA ASP A 105 -15.53 -7.57 4.04
C ASP A 105 -14.88 -8.88 4.50
N LYS A 106 -14.16 -8.82 5.61
CA LYS A 106 -13.46 -9.96 6.22
C LYS A 106 -13.78 -10.05 7.69
N ARG A 107 -13.94 -11.27 8.21
CA ARG A 107 -14.10 -11.48 9.66
C ARG A 107 -12.90 -10.95 10.46
N TYR A 108 -11.70 -11.01 9.88
CA TYR A 108 -10.49 -10.48 10.48
C TYR A 108 -9.83 -9.46 9.53
N PRO A 109 -9.41 -8.28 10.02
CA PRO A 109 -8.89 -7.23 9.15
C PRO A 109 -7.59 -7.69 8.50
N GLN A 110 -7.51 -7.77 7.16
CA GLN A 110 -6.33 -8.21 6.37
C GLN A 110 -5.44 -7.09 5.81
N TYR A 111 -5.73 -5.87 6.22
CA TYR A 111 -5.05 -4.64 5.84
C TYR A 111 -4.35 -4.02 7.06
N TYR A 112 -3.04 -3.69 7.00
CA TYR A 112 -2.26 -3.46 8.23
C TYR A 112 -0.87 -2.77 8.12
N VAL A 113 -0.54 -1.85 9.06
CA VAL A 113 0.77 -1.15 9.19
C VAL A 113 1.74 -1.67 10.30
N SER A 114 1.27 -2.29 11.39
CA SER A 114 2.11 -2.97 12.43
C SER A 114 1.39 -3.98 13.36
N ASP A 115 1.27 -5.28 13.02
CA ASP A 115 0.72 -6.29 13.95
C ASP A 115 1.51 -7.58 14.05
N VAL A 116 2.01 -7.87 15.25
CA VAL A 116 2.61 -9.15 15.62
C VAL A 116 1.57 -10.28 15.70
N TYR A 117 0.28 -9.98 15.93
CA TYR A 117 -0.78 -10.99 16.05
C TYR A 117 -1.05 -11.73 14.73
N ARG A 118 -0.71 -11.13 13.58
CA ARG A 118 -0.79 -11.82 12.28
C ARG A 118 0.20 -12.96 12.16
N PHE A 119 1.41 -12.80 12.68
CA PHE A 119 2.38 -13.89 12.69
C PHE A 119 1.89 -15.03 13.58
N LEU A 120 1.20 -14.73 14.68
CA LEU A 120 0.54 -15.76 15.49
C LEU A 120 -0.56 -16.48 14.71
N TYR A 121 -1.37 -15.75 13.92
CA TYR A 121 -2.39 -16.37 13.07
C TYR A 121 -1.79 -17.24 11.97
N ALA A 122 -0.73 -16.77 11.31
CA ALA A 122 0.02 -17.52 10.31
C ALA A 122 0.59 -18.81 10.91
N SER A 123 1.22 -18.73 12.09
CA SER A 123 1.73 -19.89 12.82
C SER A 123 0.60 -20.84 13.22
N TYR A 124 -0.49 -20.33 13.80
CA TYR A 124 -1.66 -21.11 14.23
C TYR A 124 -2.25 -21.94 13.08
N LEU A 125 -2.42 -21.33 11.90
CA LEU A 125 -2.93 -22.00 10.70
C LEU A 125 -1.94 -23.04 10.19
N SER A 126 -0.65 -22.69 10.14
CA SER A 126 0.41 -23.58 9.66
C SER A 126 0.54 -24.84 10.52
N GLU A 127 0.57 -24.69 11.85
CA GLU A 127 0.62 -25.79 12.82
C GLU A 127 -0.54 -26.77 12.65
N ARG A 128 -1.72 -26.27 12.27
CA ARG A 128 -2.94 -27.06 12.06
C ARG A 128 -3.14 -27.53 10.62
N LYS A 129 -2.19 -27.23 9.72
CA LYS A 129 -2.28 -27.51 8.28
C LYS A 129 -3.56 -26.95 7.63
N LEU A 130 -4.02 -25.80 8.13
CA LEU A 130 -5.16 -25.08 7.58
C LEU A 130 -4.72 -24.15 6.44
N PRO A 131 -5.58 -23.90 5.44
CA PRO A 131 -5.27 -22.96 4.37
C PRO A 131 -5.15 -21.53 4.92
N LYS A 132 -4.24 -20.74 4.33
CA LYS A 132 -4.11 -19.32 4.64
C LYS A 132 -5.16 -18.54 3.82
N PRO A 133 -6.01 -17.72 4.44
CA PRO A 133 -7.04 -17.00 3.72
C PRO A 133 -6.42 -15.90 2.85
N PRO A 134 -6.70 -15.84 1.53
CA PRO A 134 -6.28 -14.72 0.69
C PRO A 134 -7.00 -13.43 1.06
N TRP A 135 -6.32 -12.30 0.90
CA TRP A 135 -6.81 -10.97 1.31
C TRP A 135 -7.96 -10.46 0.43
N LEU A 136 -7.80 -10.49 -0.90
CA LEU A 136 -8.75 -9.88 -1.85
C LEU A 136 -9.86 -10.83 -2.33
N VAL A 137 -9.94 -12.05 -1.79
CA VAL A 137 -10.98 -13.02 -2.15
C VAL A 137 -12.09 -12.94 -1.10
N PRO A 138 -13.36 -12.71 -1.46
CA PRO A 138 -14.47 -12.71 -0.51
C PRO A 138 -14.53 -14.00 0.31
N GLU A 139 -14.82 -13.90 1.61
CA GLU A 139 -15.08 -15.08 2.44
C GLU A 139 -16.44 -15.67 2.05
N THR A 140 -16.48 -16.94 1.64
CA THR A 140 -17.73 -17.67 1.52
C THR A 140 -18.25 -17.93 2.93
N VAL A 141 -19.34 -17.27 3.31
CA VAL A 141 -20.03 -17.55 4.58
C VAL A 141 -20.63 -18.94 4.47
N THR A 142 -19.93 -19.96 4.93
CA THR A 142 -20.55 -21.22 5.33
C THR A 142 -21.24 -21.00 6.66
N VAL A 143 -22.57 -20.88 6.60
CA VAL A 143 -23.47 -20.91 7.77
C VAL A 143 -23.41 -22.29 8.41
#